data_AF-A0AAW6LUB5-F1
#
_entry.id   AF-A0AAW6LUB5-F1
#
_cell.length_a   1.000
_cell.length_b   1.000
_cell.length_c   1.000
_cell.angle_alpha   90.00
_cell.angle_beta   90.00
_cell.angle_gamma   90.00
#
_symmetry.space_group_name_H-M   'P 1'
#
loop_
_entity.id
_entity.type
_entity.pdbx_description
1 polymer ?
#
loop_
_entity_poly.entity_id
_entity_poly.type
_entity_poly.pdbx_seq_one_letter_code
_entity_poly.pdbx_strand_id
1 'polypeptide(L)'
;MDDRVKLDPWFVHDRLIVGLLTDLEKAAVEHSLGPANSSLAAVYKSTALSDAVAKYVVTRKVPSGAREYVAGTLHKGQLVWFDQKFHFKGVAAAHGKGLTRGAFLHTKLDVDESVRVHGEFNPQRVTSGSSLVQLKGHQQQFVFAHVSDIDEGGIEIRPILLGHMIRPDGIFDEYVCNRVSVHPSRIDQFKDVKFAVPGASPKDLEPLRTVPEEQVKRWFAEILHEPVVPKDWGGEQFDLWTDKMTIDGENQVAAIQFKGPAKFSRMTIKTLGANGDQIDRLAQTDADLLVVQHCHEITAPVSNMLRAVVSQPGRQRRYMIIDGYKTLAILRHYGYLTKR
;
A
#
# COMPACT_ATOMS: atom_id res chain seq x y z
N MET A 1 8.04 4.50 21.99
CA MET A 1 8.08 5.15 20.67
C MET A 1 6.64 5.41 20.26
N ASP A 2 6.35 6.60 19.76
CA ASP A 2 4.98 6.99 19.42
C ASP A 2 4.64 6.45 18.02
N ASP A 3 4.16 5.21 17.94
CA ASP A 3 3.77 4.53 16.67
C ASP A 3 2.50 5.13 16.03
N ARG A 4 2.18 6.39 16.34
CA ARG A 4 0.99 7.05 15.84
C ARG A 4 1.24 7.51 14.41
N VAL A 5 0.47 6.94 13.49
CA VAL A 5 0.26 7.50 12.16
C VAL A 5 -0.20 8.95 12.32
N LYS A 6 0.49 9.87 11.65
CA LYS A 6 0.10 11.28 11.57
C LYS A 6 -0.40 11.58 10.17
N LEU A 7 -1.32 12.52 10.08
CA LEU A 7 -1.86 13.00 8.82
C LEU A 7 -1.60 14.51 8.76
N ASP A 8 -0.97 14.97 7.68
CA ASP A 8 -0.77 16.39 7.38
C ASP A 8 -1.87 16.84 6.40
N PRO A 9 -2.95 17.50 6.87
CA PRO A 9 -4.15 17.68 6.09
C PRO A 9 -4.07 18.93 5.20
N TRP A 10 -4.40 18.77 3.92
CA TRP A 10 -4.63 19.86 2.96
C TRP A 10 -6.11 20.22 2.80
N PHE A 11 -7.00 19.29 3.14
CA PHE A 11 -8.45 19.47 3.14
C PHE A 11 -9.09 18.68 4.28
N VAL A 12 -10.06 19.29 4.97
CA VAL A 12 -10.75 18.68 6.11
C VAL A 12 -12.25 18.94 6.03
N HIS A 13 -13.07 17.88 6.06
CA HIS A 13 -14.53 17.99 6.10
C HIS A 13 -15.06 17.82 7.53
N ASP A 14 -14.97 18.87 8.34
CA ASP A 14 -15.31 18.88 9.78
C ASP A 14 -16.60 18.13 10.13
N ARG A 15 -17.71 18.47 9.46
CA ARG A 15 -19.02 17.86 9.75
C ARG A 15 -19.04 16.36 9.53
N LEU A 16 -18.36 15.87 8.49
CA LEU A 16 -18.33 14.43 8.22
C LEU A 16 -17.44 13.75 9.24
N ILE A 17 -16.27 14.32 9.55
CA ILE A 17 -15.38 13.78 10.59
C ILE A 17 -16.10 13.69 11.93
N VAL A 18 -16.67 14.79 12.42
CA VAL A 18 -17.42 14.82 13.69
C VAL A 18 -18.59 13.83 13.69
N GLY A 19 -19.23 13.62 12.53
CA GLY A 19 -20.29 12.64 12.36
C GLY A 19 -19.84 11.17 12.46
N LEU A 20 -18.54 10.90 12.27
CA LEU A 20 -17.97 9.55 12.42
C LEU A 20 -17.57 9.24 13.88
N LEU A 21 -17.33 10.27 14.69
CA LEU A 21 -16.80 10.13 16.04
C LEU A 21 -17.90 9.78 17.06
N THR A 22 -17.54 8.96 18.04
CA THR A 22 -18.33 8.76 19.27
C THR A 22 -18.29 10.01 20.14
N ASP A 23 -19.20 10.14 21.11
CA ASP A 23 -19.23 11.31 21.98
C ASP A 23 -17.96 11.47 22.82
N LEU A 24 -17.34 10.35 23.23
CA LEU A 24 -16.03 10.36 23.90
C LEU A 24 -14.92 10.89 22.97
N GLU A 25 -14.92 10.48 21.71
CA GLU A 25 -13.94 10.97 20.72
C GLU A 25 -14.17 12.43 20.38
N LYS A 26 -15.42 12.89 20.30
CA LYS A 26 -15.76 14.31 20.12
C LYS A 26 -15.24 15.15 21.29
N ALA A 27 -15.48 14.72 22.53
CA ALA A 27 -14.96 15.40 23.71
C ALA A 27 -13.41 15.47 23.71
N ALA A 28 -12.74 14.42 23.26
CA ALA A 28 -11.28 14.43 23.11
C ALA A 28 -10.80 15.44 22.05
N VAL A 29 -11.50 15.55 20.92
CA VAL A 29 -11.23 16.59 19.90
C VAL A 29 -11.45 17.97 20.50
N GLU A 30 -12.55 18.20 21.20
CA GLU A 30 -12.87 19.48 21.84
C GLU A 30 -11.81 19.89 22.86
N HIS A 31 -11.33 18.97 23.69
CA HIS A 31 -10.22 19.22 24.61
C HIS A 31 -8.89 19.54 23.90
N SER A 32 -8.73 19.09 22.66
CA SER A 32 -7.54 19.35 21.85
C SER A 32 -7.64 20.67 21.07
N LEU A 33 -8.80 21.31 21.07
CA LEU A 33 -8.95 22.66 20.52
C LEU A 33 -8.18 23.62 21.43
N GLY A 34 -7.23 24.35 20.84
CA GLY A 34 -6.57 25.45 21.53
C GLY A 34 -7.56 26.59 21.84
N PRO A 35 -7.08 27.68 22.48
CA PRO A 35 -7.92 28.81 22.84
C PRO A 35 -8.67 29.37 21.61
N ALA A 36 -9.98 29.59 21.73
CA ALA A 36 -10.84 30.04 20.63
C ALA A 36 -10.37 31.37 19.99
N ASN A 37 -9.74 32.24 20.78
CA ASN A 37 -9.22 33.54 20.33
C ASN A 37 -7.75 33.48 19.87
N SER A 38 -7.17 32.29 19.73
CA SER A 38 -5.80 32.14 19.24
C SER A 38 -5.73 32.37 17.73
N SER A 39 -4.67 33.04 17.26
CA SER A 39 -4.33 33.09 15.82
C SER A 39 -4.07 31.70 15.23
N LEU A 40 -3.83 30.69 16.07
CA LEU A 40 -3.61 29.29 15.70
C LEU A 40 -4.88 28.43 15.82
N ALA A 41 -6.04 28.98 16.15
CA ALA A 41 -7.27 28.20 16.37
C ALA A 41 -7.62 27.30 15.17
N ALA A 42 -7.46 27.80 13.93
CA ALA A 42 -7.68 27.00 12.73
C ALA A 42 -6.70 25.84 12.59
N VAL A 43 -5.44 26.04 12.99
CA VAL A 43 -4.38 25.02 12.99
C VAL A 43 -4.67 23.96 14.04
N TYR A 44 -4.99 24.36 15.28
CA TYR A 44 -5.36 23.40 16.33
C TYR A 44 -6.55 22.53 15.90
N LYS A 45 -7.54 23.13 15.26
CA LYS A 45 -8.71 22.42 14.77
C LYS A 45 -8.37 21.42 13.66
N SER A 46 -7.61 21.83 12.64
CA SER A 46 -7.23 20.92 11.55
C SER A 46 -6.37 19.77 12.07
N THR A 47 -5.41 20.04 12.97
CA THR A 47 -4.59 19.02 13.62
C THR A 47 -5.44 18.06 14.45
N ALA A 48 -6.32 18.56 15.32
CA ALA A 48 -7.16 17.71 16.18
C ALA A 48 -8.09 16.80 15.36
N LEU A 49 -8.68 17.32 14.27
CA LEU A 49 -9.51 16.52 13.37
C LEU A 49 -8.68 15.49 12.58
N SER A 50 -7.48 15.86 12.15
CA SER A 50 -6.54 14.98 11.45
C SER A 50 -6.11 13.80 12.34
N ASP A 51 -5.75 14.09 13.59
CA ASP A 51 -5.37 13.08 14.59
C ASP A 51 -6.55 12.14 14.92
N ALA A 52 -7.76 12.70 15.00
CA ALA A 52 -8.97 11.90 15.19
C ALA A 52 -9.22 10.96 14.00
N VAL A 53 -9.04 11.43 12.76
CA VAL A 53 -9.13 10.59 11.56
C VAL A 53 -8.05 9.51 11.55
N ALA A 54 -6.79 9.85 11.86
CA ALA A 54 -5.71 8.88 11.91
C ALA A 54 -6.03 7.77 12.94
N LYS A 55 -6.45 8.16 14.15
CA LYS A 55 -6.89 7.22 15.19
C LYS A 55 -8.10 6.39 14.74
N TYR A 56 -9.07 7.00 14.08
CA TYR A 56 -10.27 6.32 13.56
C TYR A 56 -9.89 5.22 12.56
N VAL A 57 -9.07 5.56 11.56
CA VAL A 57 -8.62 4.65 10.50
C VAL A 57 -7.88 3.45 11.08
N VAL A 58 -6.99 3.70 12.05
CA VAL A 58 -6.23 2.64 12.74
C VAL A 58 -7.16 1.76 13.59
N THR A 59 -7.91 2.37 14.51
CA THR A 59 -8.69 1.65 15.53
C THR A 59 -9.81 0.82 14.91
N ARG A 60 -10.48 1.38 13.90
CA ARG A 60 -11.58 0.72 13.20
C ARG A 60 -11.11 -0.09 12.00
N LYS A 61 -9.79 -0.18 11.76
CA LYS A 61 -9.17 -0.92 10.64
C LYS A 61 -9.83 -0.60 9.30
N VAL A 62 -10.05 0.69 9.03
CA VAL A 62 -10.66 1.13 7.76
C VAL A 62 -9.80 0.58 6.60
N PRO A 63 -10.40 -0.07 5.60
CA PRO A 63 -9.65 -0.73 4.55
C PRO A 63 -9.21 0.23 3.45
N SER A 64 -8.19 -0.20 2.70
CA SER A 64 -7.79 0.45 1.45
C SER A 64 -8.86 0.23 0.38
N GLY A 65 -9.30 1.29 -0.30
CA GLY A 65 -10.26 1.18 -1.39
C GLY A 65 -9.72 0.38 -2.58
N ALA A 66 -8.40 0.42 -2.81
CA ALA A 66 -7.76 -0.41 -3.85
C ALA A 66 -7.85 -1.90 -3.53
N ARG A 67 -7.65 -2.26 -2.26
CA ARG A 67 -7.76 -3.63 -1.76
C ARG A 67 -9.19 -4.16 -1.88
N GLU A 68 -10.16 -3.39 -1.39
CA GLU A 68 -11.58 -3.76 -1.43
C GLU A 68 -12.10 -3.89 -2.87
N TYR A 69 -11.59 -3.06 -3.80
CA TYR A 69 -11.90 -3.20 -5.22
C TYR A 69 -11.40 -4.54 -5.77
N VAL A 70 -10.14 -4.86 -5.51
CA VAL A 70 -9.52 -6.12 -5.96
C VAL A 70 -10.26 -7.33 -5.40
N ALA A 71 -10.59 -7.30 -4.11
CA ALA A 71 -11.34 -8.35 -3.43
C ALA A 71 -12.81 -8.48 -3.90
N GLY A 72 -13.35 -7.46 -4.58
CA GLY A 72 -14.75 -7.42 -5.00
C GLY A 72 -15.72 -7.12 -3.85
N THR A 73 -15.23 -6.54 -2.75
CA THR A 73 -16.01 -6.20 -1.55
C THR A 73 -16.33 -4.71 -1.45
N LEU A 74 -15.77 -3.88 -2.35
CA LEU A 74 -16.04 -2.45 -2.39
C LEU A 74 -17.52 -2.17 -2.69
N HIS A 75 -18.18 -1.37 -1.85
CA HIS A 75 -19.59 -1.03 -2.02
C HIS A 75 -19.92 0.41 -1.66
N LYS A 76 -21.05 0.90 -2.19
CA LYS A 76 -21.58 2.23 -1.89
C LYS A 76 -21.83 2.42 -0.39
N GLY A 77 -21.41 3.56 0.13
CA GLY A 77 -21.50 3.90 1.56
C GLY A 77 -20.31 3.46 2.40
N GLN A 78 -19.40 2.64 1.86
CA GLN A 78 -18.21 2.18 2.58
C GLN A 78 -17.21 3.33 2.81
N LEU A 79 -16.62 3.37 4.00
CA LEU A 79 -15.46 4.21 4.29
C LEU A 79 -14.20 3.49 3.84
N VAL A 80 -13.36 4.19 3.08
CA VAL A 80 -12.11 3.67 2.56
C VAL A 80 -11.03 4.74 2.59
N TRP A 81 -9.78 4.30 2.50
CA TRP A 81 -8.67 5.20 2.21
C TRP A 81 -7.94 4.79 0.92
N PHE A 82 -7.33 5.76 0.26
CA PHE A 82 -6.38 5.56 -0.84
C PHE A 82 -5.09 6.27 -0.49
N ASP A 83 -3.98 5.75 -0.98
CA ASP A 83 -2.66 6.37 -0.84
C ASP A 83 -1.89 6.18 -2.16
N GLN A 84 -2.17 7.07 -3.11
CA GLN A 84 -1.66 7.01 -4.48
C GLN A 84 -1.63 8.39 -5.12
N LYS A 85 -1.16 8.49 -6.36
CA LYS A 85 -1.16 9.75 -7.11
C LYS A 85 -2.56 10.10 -7.58
N PHE A 86 -3.02 11.30 -7.24
CA PHE A 86 -4.26 11.90 -7.74
C PHE A 86 -3.98 13.15 -8.56
N HIS A 87 -4.75 13.35 -9.63
CA HIS A 87 -4.76 14.59 -10.37
C HIS A 87 -5.85 15.53 -9.84
N PHE A 88 -5.44 16.69 -9.33
CA PHE A 88 -6.32 17.72 -8.79
C PHE A 88 -6.57 18.84 -9.80
N LYS A 89 -7.84 19.22 -9.97
CA LYS A 89 -8.29 20.25 -10.92
C LYS A 89 -9.26 21.23 -10.27
N GLY A 90 -9.11 22.52 -10.61
CA GLY A 90 -10.07 23.56 -10.27
C GLY A 90 -9.98 24.11 -8.85
N VAL A 91 -9.14 23.54 -7.98
CA VAL A 91 -9.07 23.88 -6.53
C VAL A 91 -8.82 25.38 -6.29
N ALA A 92 -7.68 25.91 -6.76
CA ALA A 92 -7.32 27.31 -6.52
C ALA A 92 -8.29 28.31 -7.17
N ALA A 93 -8.76 28.00 -8.39
CA ALA A 93 -9.68 28.87 -9.12
C ALA A 93 -11.05 28.95 -8.46
N ALA A 94 -11.58 27.82 -7.99
CA ALA A 94 -12.86 27.77 -7.29
C ALA A 94 -12.74 28.34 -5.86
N HIS A 95 -11.62 28.09 -5.17
CA HIS A 95 -11.31 28.69 -3.87
C HIS A 95 -11.33 30.22 -3.94
N GLY A 96 -10.54 30.81 -4.85
CA GLY A 96 -10.43 32.28 -4.99
C GLY A 96 -11.73 32.98 -5.40
N LYS A 97 -12.69 32.25 -5.98
CA LYS A 97 -14.03 32.73 -6.33
C LYS A 97 -15.08 32.50 -5.23
N GLY A 98 -14.70 31.92 -4.09
CA GLY A 98 -15.65 31.60 -3.02
C GLY A 98 -16.65 30.49 -3.37
N LEU A 99 -16.38 29.69 -4.42
CA LEU A 99 -17.30 28.63 -4.85
C LEU A 99 -17.23 27.45 -3.88
N THR A 100 -18.38 26.80 -3.65
CA THR A 100 -18.49 25.59 -2.81
C THR A 100 -18.37 24.29 -3.60
N ARG A 101 -18.21 24.40 -4.92
CA ARG A 101 -18.13 23.33 -5.93
C ARG A 101 -17.06 23.65 -6.97
N GLY A 102 -16.73 22.68 -7.81
CA GLY A 102 -15.79 22.86 -8.92
C GLY A 102 -14.32 22.54 -8.60
N ALA A 103 -14.07 21.85 -7.48
CA ALA A 103 -12.78 21.25 -7.18
C ALA A 103 -12.90 19.72 -7.28
N PHE A 104 -12.02 19.13 -8.08
CA PHE A 104 -12.08 17.71 -8.43
C PHE A 104 -10.75 17.04 -8.16
N LEU A 105 -10.83 15.77 -7.80
CA LEU A 105 -9.71 14.83 -7.84
C LEU A 105 -10.09 13.65 -8.71
N HIS A 106 -9.13 13.12 -9.45
CA HIS A 106 -9.30 11.86 -10.16
C HIS A 106 -7.99 11.12 -10.33
N THR A 107 -8.08 9.82 -10.53
CA THR A 107 -6.95 8.97 -10.88
C THR A 107 -7.42 7.68 -11.52
N LYS A 108 -6.47 6.93 -12.06
CA LYS A 108 -6.66 5.51 -12.36
C LYS A 108 -6.23 4.72 -11.12
N LEU A 109 -6.92 3.62 -10.84
CA LEU A 109 -6.56 2.81 -9.69
C LEU A 109 -5.23 2.10 -9.94
N ASP A 110 -4.26 2.20 -9.03
CA ASP A 110 -2.90 1.67 -9.24
C ASP A 110 -2.86 0.13 -9.37
N VAL A 111 -3.90 -0.56 -8.89
CA VAL A 111 -4.07 -2.03 -9.01
C VAL A 111 -4.86 -2.44 -10.25
N ASP A 112 -5.51 -1.50 -10.95
CA ASP A 112 -6.25 -1.72 -12.18
C ASP A 112 -6.45 -0.40 -12.94
N GLU A 113 -5.57 -0.14 -13.91
CA GLU A 113 -5.58 1.11 -14.67
C GLU A 113 -6.84 1.33 -15.54
N SER A 114 -7.67 0.30 -15.71
CA SER A 114 -8.95 0.42 -16.41
C SER A 114 -10.02 1.10 -15.56
N VAL A 115 -9.85 1.09 -14.23
CA VAL A 115 -10.80 1.69 -13.29
C VAL A 115 -10.35 3.09 -12.88
N ARG A 116 -11.31 4.02 -12.89
CA ARG A 116 -11.11 5.39 -12.47
C ARG A 116 -11.69 5.60 -11.08
N VAL A 117 -10.99 6.40 -10.28
CA VAL A 117 -11.52 6.95 -9.03
C VAL A 117 -11.70 8.44 -9.25
N HIS A 118 -12.88 8.97 -8.95
CA HIS A 118 -13.21 10.39 -9.12
C HIS A 118 -13.93 10.92 -7.88
N GLY A 119 -13.75 12.21 -7.59
CA GLY A 119 -14.50 12.88 -6.53
C GLY A 119 -14.52 14.39 -6.69
N GLU A 120 -15.67 14.98 -6.34
CA GLU A 120 -15.83 16.43 -6.18
C GLU A 120 -15.76 16.79 -4.68
N PHE A 121 -15.11 17.90 -4.36
CA PHE A 121 -15.05 18.41 -2.99
C PHE A 121 -15.20 19.94 -2.95
N ASN A 122 -15.50 20.45 -1.75
CA ASN A 122 -15.66 21.89 -1.55
C ASN A 122 -14.29 22.54 -1.34
N PRO A 123 -13.80 23.41 -2.26
CA PRO A 123 -12.48 24.00 -2.14
C PRO A 123 -12.33 24.95 -0.94
N GLN A 124 -13.43 25.46 -0.35
CA GLN A 124 -13.38 26.33 0.83
C GLN A 124 -12.98 25.60 2.12
N ARG A 125 -12.78 24.28 2.07
CA ARG A 125 -12.38 23.43 3.21
C ARG A 125 -10.88 23.11 3.24
N VAL A 126 -10.09 23.79 2.41
CA VAL A 126 -8.63 23.68 2.47
C VAL A 126 -8.08 24.28 3.76
N THR A 127 -6.96 23.77 4.24
CA THR A 127 -6.43 24.13 5.58
C THR A 127 -5.47 25.32 5.55
N SER A 128 -4.89 25.64 4.39
CA SER A 128 -3.87 26.68 4.23
C SER A 128 -3.72 27.14 2.78
N GLY A 129 -3.02 28.27 2.57
CA GLY A 129 -2.63 28.71 1.21
C GLY A 129 -1.75 27.68 0.48
N SER A 130 -0.87 26.99 1.21
CA SER A 130 -0.04 25.89 0.66
C SER A 130 -0.89 24.73 0.13
N SER A 131 -2.09 24.51 0.69
CA SER A 131 -3.03 23.49 0.20
C SER A 131 -3.40 23.72 -1.27
N LEU A 132 -3.46 24.97 -1.73
CA LEU A 132 -3.77 25.29 -3.13
C LEU A 132 -2.66 24.87 -4.09
N VAL A 133 -1.43 24.75 -3.59
CA VAL A 133 -0.27 24.25 -4.34
C VAL A 133 -0.24 22.71 -4.26
N GLN A 134 -0.47 22.15 -3.08
CA GLN A 134 -0.45 20.70 -2.81
C GLN A 134 -1.66 19.95 -3.40
N LEU A 135 -2.73 20.66 -3.75
CA LEU A 135 -3.91 20.13 -4.42
C LEU A 135 -3.99 20.65 -5.87
N LYS A 136 -2.88 20.53 -6.61
CA LYS A 136 -2.78 20.91 -8.02
C LYS A 136 -1.98 19.88 -8.83
N GLY A 137 -2.53 19.49 -9.98
CA GLY A 137 -1.87 18.54 -10.87
C GLY A 137 -1.76 17.16 -10.22
N HIS A 138 -0.77 16.37 -10.61
CA HIS A 138 -0.53 15.05 -10.05
C HIS A 138 0.24 15.12 -8.73
N GLN A 139 -0.36 14.67 -7.64
CA GLN A 139 0.23 14.67 -6.30
C GLN A 139 -0.04 13.33 -5.62
N GLN A 140 0.97 12.78 -4.93
CA GLN A 140 0.77 11.65 -4.02
C GLN A 140 -0.09 12.15 -2.86
N GLN A 141 -1.23 11.50 -2.60
CA GLN A 141 -2.10 11.91 -1.50
C GLN A 141 -2.75 10.72 -0.81
N PHE A 142 -2.78 10.83 0.53
CA PHE A 142 -3.70 10.06 1.35
C PHE A 142 -5.11 10.69 1.25
N VAL A 143 -6.06 9.88 0.80
CA VAL A 143 -7.46 10.27 0.62
C VAL A 143 -8.31 9.39 1.50
N PHE A 144 -8.88 9.95 2.57
CA PHE A 144 -9.92 9.29 3.35
C PHE A 144 -11.28 9.77 2.87
N ALA A 145 -12.14 8.85 2.45
CA ALA A 145 -13.39 9.16 1.77
C ALA A 145 -14.47 8.11 2.06
N HIS A 146 -15.71 8.47 1.76
CA HIS A 146 -16.76 7.48 1.57
C HIS A 146 -17.00 7.22 0.09
N VAL A 147 -17.29 5.97 -0.27
CA VAL A 147 -17.74 5.60 -1.61
C VAL A 147 -19.16 6.13 -1.80
N SER A 148 -19.34 7.07 -2.71
CA SER A 148 -20.67 7.63 -3.03
C SER A 148 -21.38 6.83 -4.11
N ASP A 149 -20.66 6.24 -5.05
CA ASP A 149 -21.23 5.34 -6.06
C ASP A 149 -20.16 4.43 -6.68
N ILE A 150 -20.61 3.34 -7.31
CA ILE A 150 -19.79 2.45 -8.13
C ILE A 150 -20.60 2.11 -9.37
N ASP A 151 -20.09 2.45 -10.54
CA ASP A 151 -20.74 2.17 -11.82
C ASP A 151 -19.71 1.84 -12.92
N GLU A 152 -20.17 1.75 -14.18
CA GLU A 152 -19.30 1.49 -15.34
C GLU A 152 -18.24 2.59 -15.57
N GLY A 153 -18.48 3.81 -15.08
CA GLY A 153 -17.57 4.95 -15.14
C GLY A 153 -16.46 4.91 -14.09
N GLY A 154 -16.62 4.09 -13.05
CA GLY A 154 -15.61 3.82 -12.03
C GLY A 154 -16.15 3.96 -10.60
N ILE A 155 -15.27 4.40 -9.71
CA ILE A 155 -15.55 4.57 -8.28
C ILE A 155 -15.69 6.08 -8.01
N GLU A 156 -16.90 6.51 -7.66
CA GLU A 156 -17.15 7.87 -7.19
C GLU A 156 -16.96 7.93 -5.67
N ILE A 157 -16.11 8.85 -5.23
CA ILE A 157 -15.80 9.06 -3.81
C ILE A 157 -16.12 10.49 -3.41
N ARG A 158 -16.52 10.65 -2.15
CA ARG A 158 -16.65 11.95 -1.51
C ARG A 158 -15.58 12.12 -0.44
N PRO A 159 -14.60 13.01 -0.68
CA PRO A 159 -13.49 13.22 0.24
C PRO A 159 -13.95 13.73 1.61
N ILE A 160 -13.38 13.13 2.65
CA ILE A 160 -13.53 13.53 4.05
C ILE A 160 -12.24 14.23 4.53
N LEU A 161 -11.08 13.69 4.17
CA LEU A 161 -9.77 14.28 4.43
C LEU A 161 -8.84 14.01 3.23
N LEU A 162 -8.09 15.03 2.82
CA LEU A 162 -6.98 14.92 1.87
C LEU A 162 -5.72 15.40 2.55
N GLY A 163 -4.62 14.68 2.44
CA GLY A 163 -3.38 15.01 3.14
C GLY A 163 -2.27 14.03 2.86
N HIS A 164 -1.10 14.27 3.44
CA HIS A 164 -0.03 13.27 3.44
C HIS A 164 -0.11 12.42 4.69
N MET A 165 0.15 11.13 4.55
CA MET A 165 0.38 10.27 5.70
C MET A 165 1.84 10.35 6.10
N ILE A 166 2.09 10.85 7.32
CA ILE A 166 3.42 10.93 7.93
C ILE A 166 3.57 9.72 8.87
N ARG A 167 4.61 8.93 8.65
CA ARG A 167 4.98 7.82 9.53
C ARG A 167 5.97 8.27 10.61
N PRO A 168 6.04 7.56 11.76
CA PRO A 168 6.84 7.97 12.92
C PRO A 168 8.34 8.18 12.66
N ASP A 169 8.88 7.68 11.54
CA ASP A 169 10.25 7.93 11.12
C ASP A 169 10.50 9.35 10.59
N GLY A 170 9.47 10.20 10.56
CA GLY A 170 9.57 11.63 10.24
C GLY A 170 9.78 11.91 8.75
N ILE A 171 9.53 10.92 7.90
CA ILE A 171 9.83 10.99 6.47
C ILE A 171 8.59 11.41 5.67
N PHE A 172 8.75 12.47 4.87
CA PHE A 172 7.78 12.87 3.85
C PHE A 172 7.75 11.84 2.70
N ASP A 173 6.54 11.51 2.27
CA ASP A 173 6.08 10.32 1.52
C ASP A 173 6.95 9.85 0.32
N GLU A 174 7.68 10.74 -0.34
CA GLU A 174 8.50 10.39 -1.52
C GLU A 174 9.66 9.43 -1.19
N TYR A 175 10.21 9.49 0.03
CA TYR A 175 11.26 8.58 0.49
C TYR A 175 10.71 7.30 1.15
N VAL A 176 9.41 7.26 1.49
CA VAL A 176 8.76 6.10 2.15
C VAL A 176 8.51 4.96 1.17
N CYS A 177 8.27 5.28 -0.11
CA CYS A 177 8.17 4.26 -1.17
C CYS A 177 9.39 3.33 -1.22
N ASN A 178 10.58 3.82 -0.83
CA ASN A 178 11.81 3.03 -0.74
C ASN A 178 11.97 2.24 0.57
N ARG A 179 11.13 2.47 1.60
CA ARG A 179 11.24 1.81 2.92
C ARG A 179 10.24 0.68 3.13
N VAL A 180 9.04 0.76 2.55
CA VAL A 180 8.07 -0.36 2.63
C VAL A 180 8.41 -1.51 1.71
N SER A 181 9.04 -1.21 0.56
CA SER A 181 9.56 -2.22 -0.35
C SER A 181 11.00 -2.56 0.04
N VAL A 182 11.26 -3.84 0.30
CA VAL A 182 12.59 -4.37 0.59
C VAL A 182 13.13 -5.01 -0.69
N HIS A 183 14.26 -4.49 -1.18
CA HIS A 183 14.97 -5.13 -2.28
C HIS A 183 15.68 -6.41 -1.76
N PRO A 184 15.69 -7.53 -2.52
CA PRO A 184 16.33 -8.76 -2.04
C PRO A 184 17.78 -8.62 -1.61
N SER A 185 18.56 -7.72 -2.22
CA SER A 185 19.94 -7.46 -1.80
C SER A 185 20.10 -6.89 -0.38
N ARG A 186 19.01 -6.51 0.28
CA ARG A 186 18.99 -6.08 1.70
C ARG A 186 18.82 -7.25 2.66
N ILE A 187 18.43 -8.42 2.17
CA ILE A 187 18.34 -9.64 2.97
C ILE A 187 19.76 -10.20 3.09
N ASP A 188 20.24 -10.46 4.31
CA ASP A 188 21.62 -10.88 4.51
C ASP A 188 21.93 -12.20 3.82
N GLN A 189 20.95 -13.11 3.73
CA GLN A 189 21.06 -14.35 2.98
C GLN A 189 21.27 -14.08 1.47
N PHE A 190 20.80 -12.96 0.93
CA PHE A 190 20.96 -12.64 -0.49
C PHE A 190 21.96 -11.51 -0.77
N LYS A 191 22.68 -11.00 0.24
CA LYS A 191 23.52 -9.78 0.09
C LYS A 191 24.64 -9.94 -0.93
N ASP A 192 25.17 -11.15 -1.09
CA ASP A 192 26.25 -11.48 -2.02
C ASP A 192 25.75 -11.88 -3.43
N VAL A 193 24.43 -11.87 -3.63
CA VAL A 193 23.80 -12.13 -4.94
C VAL A 193 23.94 -10.91 -5.83
N LYS A 194 24.44 -11.13 -7.05
CA LYS A 194 24.54 -10.08 -8.08
C LYS A 194 23.22 -9.97 -8.83
N PHE A 195 22.36 -9.04 -8.41
CA PHE A 195 21.05 -8.81 -9.02
C PHE A 195 21.07 -7.97 -10.31
N ALA A 196 22.11 -7.16 -10.52
CA ALA A 196 22.24 -6.36 -11.73
C ALA A 196 22.68 -7.25 -12.90
N VAL A 197 21.82 -7.37 -13.91
CA VAL A 197 22.15 -8.04 -15.17
C VAL A 197 21.93 -7.05 -16.33
N PRO A 198 22.95 -6.25 -16.68
CA PRO A 198 22.88 -5.38 -17.85
C PRO A 198 22.52 -6.18 -19.11
N GLY A 199 21.51 -5.74 -19.85
CA GLY A 199 21.07 -6.41 -21.08
C GLY A 199 20.25 -7.69 -20.87
N ALA A 200 19.71 -7.92 -19.67
CA ALA A 200 18.79 -9.04 -19.42
C ALA A 200 17.63 -9.05 -20.42
N SER A 201 17.33 -10.22 -20.95
CA SER A 201 16.28 -10.47 -21.92
C SER A 201 15.27 -11.50 -21.38
N PRO A 202 14.03 -11.52 -21.91
CA PRO A 202 13.05 -12.54 -21.52
C PRO A 202 13.55 -13.99 -21.73
N LYS A 203 14.48 -14.22 -22.66
CA LYS A 203 15.09 -15.54 -22.91
C LYS A 203 15.97 -16.02 -21.76
N ASP A 204 16.44 -15.11 -20.91
CA ASP A 204 17.27 -15.48 -19.76
C ASP A 204 16.46 -16.17 -18.67
N LEU A 205 15.14 -16.00 -18.66
CA LEU A 205 14.22 -16.67 -17.75
C LEU A 205 13.91 -18.11 -18.16
N GLU A 206 14.28 -18.53 -19.37
CA GLU A 206 13.97 -19.87 -19.91
C GLU A 206 14.38 -21.04 -18.98
N PRO A 207 15.52 -20.99 -18.25
CA PRO A 207 15.85 -22.02 -17.26
C PRO A 207 14.81 -22.20 -16.16
N LEU A 208 14.00 -21.18 -15.85
CA LEU A 208 12.94 -21.24 -14.83
C LEU A 208 11.62 -21.81 -15.36
N ARG A 209 11.46 -21.97 -16.68
CA ARG A 209 10.20 -22.46 -17.28
C ARG A 209 9.86 -23.87 -16.81
N THR A 210 10.86 -24.72 -16.62
CA THR A 210 10.69 -26.14 -16.27
C THR A 210 10.84 -26.40 -14.78
N VAL A 211 11.13 -25.39 -13.96
CA VAL A 211 11.33 -25.56 -12.51
C VAL A 211 9.96 -25.55 -11.81
N PRO A 212 9.52 -26.66 -11.20
CA PRO A 212 8.24 -26.70 -10.48
C PRO A 212 8.24 -25.75 -9.27
N GLU A 213 7.05 -25.26 -8.91
CA GLU A 213 6.85 -24.41 -7.72
C GLU A 213 7.42 -25.05 -6.44
N GLU A 214 7.13 -26.33 -6.22
CA GLU A 214 7.66 -27.09 -5.09
C GLU A 214 9.19 -27.09 -5.06
N GLN A 215 9.85 -27.13 -6.22
CA GLN A 215 11.31 -27.16 -6.28
C GLN A 215 11.90 -25.80 -5.90
N VAL A 216 11.29 -24.70 -6.35
CA VAL A 216 11.66 -23.34 -5.92
C VAL A 216 11.47 -23.20 -4.42
N LYS A 217 10.32 -23.63 -3.89
CA LYS A 217 10.01 -23.62 -2.45
C LYS A 217 11.07 -24.35 -1.63
N ARG A 218 11.49 -25.55 -2.06
CA ARG A 218 12.57 -26.32 -1.40
C ARG A 218 13.91 -25.60 -1.43
N TRP A 219 14.32 -25.05 -2.58
CA TRP A 219 15.58 -24.31 -2.67
C TRP A 219 15.59 -23.07 -1.79
N PHE A 220 14.48 -22.31 -1.74
CA PHE A 220 14.39 -21.17 -0.83
C PHE A 220 14.43 -21.59 0.64
N ALA A 221 13.75 -22.69 1.02
CA ALA A 221 13.86 -23.21 2.38
C ALA A 221 15.30 -23.60 2.73
N GLU A 222 16.01 -24.29 1.84
CA GLU A 222 17.43 -24.64 2.04
C GLU A 222 18.32 -23.40 2.20
N ILE A 223 18.14 -22.38 1.33
CA ILE A 223 18.88 -21.11 1.40
C ILE A 223 18.65 -20.40 2.73
N LEU A 224 17.42 -20.45 3.25
CA LEU A 224 17.03 -19.83 4.50
C LEU A 224 17.31 -20.72 5.72
N HIS A 225 17.92 -21.89 5.52
CA HIS A 225 18.17 -22.89 6.56
C HIS A 225 16.91 -23.34 7.31
N GLU A 226 15.78 -23.38 6.60
CA GLU A 226 14.52 -23.89 7.13
C GLU A 226 14.52 -25.43 7.13
N PRO A 227 14.36 -26.08 8.30
CA PRO A 227 14.45 -27.54 8.40
C PRO A 227 13.23 -28.25 7.84
N VAL A 228 12.10 -27.56 7.69
CA VAL A 228 10.82 -28.15 7.29
C VAL A 228 10.20 -27.32 6.18
N VAL A 229 9.92 -27.97 5.06
CA VAL A 229 9.11 -27.41 3.98
C VAL A 229 7.66 -27.86 4.19
N PRO A 230 6.71 -26.94 4.45
CA PRO A 230 5.30 -27.29 4.63
C PRO A 230 4.74 -27.99 3.39
N LYS A 231 3.86 -28.97 3.59
CA LYS A 231 3.07 -29.57 2.51
C LYS A 231 1.92 -28.62 2.14
N ASP A 232 1.61 -28.57 0.86
CA ASP A 232 0.52 -27.72 0.34
C ASP A 232 -0.83 -28.30 0.78
N TRP A 233 -1.73 -27.45 1.28
CA TRP A 233 -3.09 -27.84 1.65
C TRP A 233 -4.10 -26.75 1.31
N GLY A 234 -5.33 -27.16 1.06
CA GLY A 234 -6.39 -26.26 0.62
C GLY A 234 -6.71 -25.19 1.67
N GLY A 235 -6.38 -23.93 1.38
CA GLY A 235 -6.62 -22.80 2.28
C GLY A 235 -5.36 -22.17 2.89
N GLU A 236 -4.16 -22.55 2.41
CA GLU A 236 -2.91 -21.97 2.88
C GLU A 236 -2.89 -20.44 2.76
N GLN A 237 -2.32 -19.79 3.78
CA GLN A 237 -2.12 -18.33 3.81
C GLN A 237 -0.78 -17.89 3.22
N PHE A 238 0.16 -18.82 3.15
CA PHE A 238 1.52 -18.66 2.67
C PHE A 238 2.05 -20.06 2.33
N ASP A 239 3.10 -20.10 1.52
CA ASP A 239 3.76 -21.36 1.17
C ASP A 239 4.91 -21.67 2.14
N LEU A 240 5.64 -20.63 2.57
CA LEU A 240 6.70 -20.74 3.57
C LEU A 240 6.60 -19.62 4.60
N TRP A 241 6.68 -20.02 5.86
CA TRP A 241 6.84 -19.12 7.01
C TRP A 241 8.24 -19.29 7.58
N THR A 242 8.91 -18.19 7.89
CA THR A 242 10.30 -18.21 8.36
C THR A 242 10.59 -17.02 9.28
N ASP A 243 11.44 -17.23 10.28
CA ASP A 243 12.04 -16.17 11.10
C ASP A 243 13.55 -16.01 10.80
N LYS A 244 14.04 -16.70 9.77
CA LYS A 244 15.47 -16.82 9.42
C LYS A 244 15.95 -15.77 8.43
N MET A 245 15.04 -15.00 7.83
CA MET A 245 15.41 -13.84 7.02
C MET A 245 15.93 -12.73 7.93
N THR A 246 17.08 -12.15 7.59
CA THR A 246 17.63 -11.03 8.37
C THR A 246 17.90 -9.82 7.49
N ILE A 247 17.70 -8.63 8.06
CA ILE A 247 18.06 -7.34 7.46
C ILE A 247 18.97 -6.63 8.44
N ASP A 248 20.19 -6.31 8.02
CA ASP A 248 21.21 -5.68 8.87
C ASP A 248 21.45 -6.47 10.19
N GLY A 249 21.37 -7.80 10.12
CA GLY A 249 21.52 -8.70 11.27
C GLY A 249 20.27 -8.90 12.15
N GLU A 250 19.17 -8.20 11.88
CA GLU A 250 17.91 -8.34 12.63
C GLU A 250 16.94 -9.31 11.94
N ASN A 251 16.46 -10.31 12.69
CA ASN A 251 15.48 -11.28 12.23
C ASN A 251 14.17 -10.61 11.79
N GLN A 252 13.61 -11.13 10.70
CA GLN A 252 12.35 -10.72 10.11
C GLN A 252 11.44 -11.92 10.05
N VAL A 253 10.27 -11.82 10.69
CA VAL A 253 9.22 -12.82 10.48
C VAL A 253 8.65 -12.60 9.08
N ALA A 254 8.87 -13.57 8.20
CA ALA A 254 8.46 -13.48 6.80
C ALA A 254 7.44 -14.56 6.44
N ALA A 255 6.44 -14.15 5.68
CA ALA A 255 5.50 -15.03 5.00
C ALA A 255 5.76 -14.93 3.50
N ILE A 256 5.99 -16.06 2.85
CA ILE A 256 6.36 -16.14 1.44
C ILE A 256 5.27 -16.86 0.66
N GLN A 257 4.80 -16.21 -0.39
CA GLN A 257 4.02 -16.84 -1.46
C GLN A 257 4.93 -17.06 -2.66
N PHE A 258 5.24 -18.31 -2.95
CA PHE A 258 5.80 -18.78 -4.19
C PHE A 258 4.71 -18.89 -5.25
N LYS A 259 5.10 -18.66 -6.49
CA LYS A 259 4.27 -19.01 -7.64
C LYS A 259 5.15 -19.52 -8.75
N GLY A 260 5.04 -20.81 -9.02
CA GLY A 260 5.79 -21.50 -10.05
C GLY A 260 5.27 -21.17 -11.45
N PRO A 261 5.88 -21.78 -12.47
CA PRO A 261 5.65 -21.43 -13.87
C PRO A 261 4.40 -22.08 -14.47
N ALA A 262 3.39 -22.46 -13.65
CA ALA A 262 2.19 -23.19 -14.10
C ALA A 262 1.61 -22.65 -15.42
N LYS A 263 1.64 -21.31 -15.57
CA LYS A 263 1.70 -20.65 -16.88
C LYS A 263 2.89 -19.71 -16.89
N PHE A 264 3.95 -20.06 -17.64
CA PHE A 264 5.17 -19.26 -17.72
C PHE A 264 4.92 -17.95 -18.47
N SER A 265 4.47 -16.96 -17.72
CA SER A 265 3.94 -15.69 -18.19
C SER A 265 4.05 -14.68 -17.05
N ARG A 266 3.89 -13.40 -17.35
CA ARG A 266 3.93 -12.34 -16.33
C ARG A 266 2.88 -12.59 -15.26
N MET A 267 3.27 -12.44 -13.99
CA MET A 267 2.33 -12.51 -12.87
C MET A 267 1.48 -11.24 -12.82
N THR A 268 0.17 -11.43 -12.85
CA THR A 268 -0.84 -10.37 -12.64
C THR A 268 -1.62 -10.67 -11.36
N ILE A 269 -2.46 -9.75 -10.90
CA ILE A 269 -3.34 -9.98 -9.74
C ILE A 269 -4.21 -11.24 -9.95
N LYS A 270 -4.69 -11.47 -11.18
CA LYS A 270 -5.49 -12.66 -11.55
C LYS A 270 -4.70 -13.98 -11.42
N THR A 271 -3.37 -13.92 -11.48
CA THR A 271 -2.50 -15.09 -11.31
C THR A 271 -2.40 -15.51 -9.83
N LEU A 272 -2.73 -14.60 -8.90
CA LEU A 272 -2.67 -14.78 -7.44
C LEU A 272 -4.04 -15.16 -6.84
N GLY A 273 -4.80 -15.98 -7.54
CA GLY A 273 -6.17 -16.38 -7.17
C GLY A 273 -7.26 -15.50 -7.77
N ALA A 274 -8.51 -15.93 -7.61
CA ALA A 274 -9.66 -15.09 -7.96
C ALA A 274 -9.59 -13.81 -7.12
N ASN A 275 -9.69 -12.64 -7.74
CA ASN A 275 -9.69 -11.37 -7.03
C ASN A 275 -8.43 -11.12 -6.17
N GLY A 276 -7.28 -11.73 -6.50
CA GLY A 276 -6.04 -11.53 -5.75
C GLY A 276 -6.02 -12.14 -4.34
N ASP A 277 -6.87 -13.14 -4.08
CA ASP A 277 -7.07 -13.72 -2.74
C ASP A 277 -5.77 -14.11 -2.04
N GLN A 278 -4.75 -14.59 -2.77
CA GLN A 278 -3.51 -15.04 -2.15
C GLN A 278 -2.77 -13.89 -1.44
N ILE A 279 -2.80 -12.67 -2.00
CA ILE A 279 -2.23 -11.50 -1.32
C ILE A 279 -3.05 -11.16 -0.07
N ASP A 280 -4.37 -11.29 -0.12
CA ASP A 280 -5.23 -11.05 1.03
C ASP A 280 -5.03 -12.08 2.14
N ARG A 281 -4.79 -13.35 1.81
CA ARG A 281 -4.44 -14.37 2.81
C ARG A 281 -3.07 -14.10 3.42
N LEU A 282 -2.09 -13.75 2.58
CA LEU A 282 -0.76 -13.34 3.05
C LEU A 282 -0.86 -12.12 3.98
N ALA A 283 -1.75 -11.18 3.67
CA ALA A 283 -2.06 -9.99 4.47
C ALA A 283 -2.68 -10.28 5.84
N GLN A 284 -3.32 -11.43 6.02
CA GLN A 284 -3.95 -11.83 7.28
C GLN A 284 -2.95 -12.42 8.28
N THR A 285 -1.74 -12.76 7.82
CA THR A 285 -0.68 -13.28 8.67
C THR A 285 -0.07 -12.21 9.58
N ASP A 286 0.69 -12.66 10.58
CA ASP A 286 1.45 -11.81 11.49
C ASP A 286 2.89 -11.50 11.07
N ALA A 287 3.24 -11.76 9.81
CA ALA A 287 4.57 -11.48 9.30
C ALA A 287 4.89 -9.98 9.20
N ASP A 288 6.13 -9.64 9.52
CA ASP A 288 6.74 -8.32 9.34
C ASP A 288 7.09 -8.05 7.88
N LEU A 289 7.44 -9.11 7.14
CA LEU A 289 7.83 -9.08 5.73
C LEU A 289 6.96 -10.00 4.88
N LEU A 290 6.17 -9.43 3.99
CA LEU A 290 5.37 -10.19 3.02
C LEU A 290 6.17 -10.36 1.71
N VAL A 291 6.44 -11.60 1.32
CA VAL A 291 7.25 -11.88 0.13
C VAL A 291 6.39 -12.53 -0.95
N VAL A 292 6.44 -11.98 -2.16
CA VAL A 292 5.89 -12.65 -3.35
C VAL A 292 7.03 -12.98 -4.29
N GLN A 293 7.16 -14.26 -4.61
CA GLN A 293 8.14 -14.80 -5.54
C GLN A 293 7.46 -15.34 -6.79
N HIS A 294 8.08 -15.10 -7.96
CA HIS A 294 7.64 -15.69 -9.22
C HIS A 294 8.80 -16.04 -10.14
N CYS A 295 8.62 -17.05 -11.00
CA CYS A 295 9.59 -17.46 -12.02
C CYS A 295 9.62 -16.53 -13.26
N HIS A 296 8.70 -15.58 -13.38
CA HIS A 296 8.64 -14.59 -14.45
C HIS A 296 8.57 -13.16 -13.88
N GLU A 297 8.55 -12.16 -14.74
CA GLU A 297 8.24 -10.77 -14.37
C GLU A 297 6.93 -10.67 -13.56
N ILE A 298 6.92 -9.78 -12.57
CA ILE A 298 5.74 -9.43 -11.76
C ILE A 298 5.29 -8.03 -12.14
N THR A 299 4.01 -7.84 -12.44
CA THR A 299 3.50 -6.54 -12.92
C THR A 299 3.34 -5.51 -11.78
N ALA A 300 3.34 -4.22 -12.14
CA ALA A 300 3.16 -3.13 -11.20
C ALA A 300 1.88 -3.24 -10.34
N PRO A 301 0.71 -3.63 -10.89
CA PRO A 301 -0.50 -3.88 -10.08
C PRO A 301 -0.31 -4.82 -8.89
N VAL A 302 0.48 -5.89 -9.04
CA VAL A 302 0.77 -6.82 -7.92
C VAL A 302 1.58 -6.12 -6.83
N SER A 303 2.59 -5.33 -7.21
CA SER A 303 3.38 -4.51 -6.27
C SER A 303 2.52 -3.46 -5.57
N ASN A 304 1.61 -2.82 -6.29
CA ASN A 304 0.71 -1.82 -5.76
C ASN A 304 -0.30 -2.42 -4.78
N MET A 305 -0.78 -3.64 -5.04
CA MET A 305 -1.64 -4.37 -4.10
C MET A 305 -0.89 -4.74 -2.81
N LEU A 306 0.34 -5.27 -2.91
CA LEU A 306 1.19 -5.52 -1.74
C LEU A 306 1.43 -4.25 -0.92
N ARG A 307 1.73 -3.14 -1.61
CA ARG A 307 1.88 -1.82 -0.98
C ARG A 307 0.62 -1.42 -0.23
N ALA A 308 -0.56 -1.54 -0.84
CA ALA A 308 -1.83 -1.21 -0.20
C ALA A 308 -2.07 -2.04 1.07
N VAL A 309 -1.69 -3.33 1.06
CA VAL A 309 -1.80 -4.23 2.22
C VAL A 309 -0.84 -3.87 3.35
N VAL A 310 0.43 -3.57 3.04
CA VAL A 310 1.44 -3.28 4.07
C VAL A 310 1.36 -1.84 4.57
N SER A 311 0.73 -0.95 3.80
CA SER A 311 0.50 0.45 4.17
C SER A 311 -0.71 0.66 5.06
N GLN A 312 -1.40 -0.40 5.50
CA GLN A 312 -2.48 -0.31 6.46
C GLN A 312 -2.04 0.51 7.70
N PRO A 313 -2.70 1.65 7.98
CA PRO A 313 -2.33 2.49 9.11
C PRO A 313 -2.36 1.71 10.43
N GLY A 314 -1.33 1.92 11.25
CA GLY A 314 -1.18 1.27 12.57
C GLY A 314 -0.57 -0.13 12.52
N ARG A 315 -0.17 -0.62 11.34
CA ARG A 315 0.56 -1.88 11.21
C ARG A 315 1.78 -1.68 10.29
N GLN A 316 2.96 -1.51 10.86
CA GLN A 316 4.18 -1.34 10.09
C GLN A 316 4.64 -2.70 9.54
N ARG A 317 4.37 -2.94 8.26
CA ARG A 317 4.89 -4.10 7.53
C ARG A 317 5.67 -3.66 6.31
N ARG A 318 6.51 -4.56 5.82
CA ARG A 318 7.27 -4.43 4.60
C ARG A 318 6.85 -5.50 3.61
N TYR A 319 7.13 -5.29 2.33
CA TYR A 319 6.98 -6.30 1.30
C TYR A 319 8.25 -6.45 0.48
N MET A 320 8.45 -7.62 -0.11
CA MET A 320 9.54 -7.90 -1.03
C MET A 320 9.01 -8.63 -2.27
N ILE A 321 9.52 -8.22 -3.43
CA ILE A 321 9.18 -8.83 -4.72
C ILE A 321 10.42 -9.50 -5.30
N ILE A 322 10.32 -10.82 -5.47
CA ILE A 322 11.34 -11.64 -6.12
C ILE A 322 10.77 -12.12 -7.47
N ASP A 323 10.94 -11.29 -8.50
CA ASP A 323 10.59 -11.67 -9.89
C ASP A 323 11.52 -12.74 -10.45
N GLY A 324 11.26 -13.18 -11.69
CA GLY A 324 12.03 -14.22 -12.36
C GLY A 324 13.52 -13.91 -12.48
N TYR A 325 13.90 -12.65 -12.70
CA TYR A 325 15.32 -12.29 -12.84
C TYR A 325 16.04 -12.38 -11.48
N LYS A 326 15.39 -11.93 -10.41
CA LYS A 326 15.92 -12.06 -9.03
C LYS A 326 15.96 -13.53 -8.61
N THR A 327 14.93 -14.30 -8.93
CA THR A 327 14.88 -15.75 -8.69
C THR A 327 16.06 -16.43 -9.38
N LEU A 328 16.28 -16.15 -10.65
CA LEU A 328 17.40 -16.70 -11.42
C LEU A 328 18.75 -16.33 -10.79
N ALA A 329 18.93 -15.07 -10.39
CA ALA A 329 20.16 -14.59 -9.77
C ALA A 329 20.46 -15.30 -8.44
N ILE A 330 19.45 -15.44 -7.58
CA ILE A 330 19.55 -16.16 -6.30
C ILE A 330 19.92 -17.62 -6.56
N LEU A 331 19.15 -18.33 -7.39
CA LEU A 331 19.38 -19.76 -7.63
C LEU A 331 20.73 -20.06 -8.28
N ARG A 332 21.22 -19.19 -9.17
CA ARG A 332 22.58 -19.32 -9.75
C ARG A 332 23.68 -19.03 -8.73
N HIS A 333 23.48 -18.10 -7.81
CA HIS A 333 24.44 -17.80 -6.77
C HIS A 333 24.67 -19.04 -5.88
N TYR A 334 23.58 -19.71 -5.48
CA TYR A 334 23.59 -20.91 -4.66
C TYR A 334 23.87 -22.22 -5.43
N GLY A 335 24.06 -22.16 -6.75
CA GLY A 335 24.44 -23.32 -7.56
C GLY A 335 23.28 -24.26 -7.92
N TYR A 336 22.03 -23.90 -7.66
CA TYR A 336 20.86 -24.70 -8.04
C TYR A 336 20.56 -24.67 -9.54
N LEU A 337 20.99 -23.61 -10.21
CA LEU A 337 20.94 -23.48 -11.67
C LEU A 337 22.34 -23.24 -12.21
N THR A 338 22.64 -23.83 -13.37
CA THR A 338 23.91 -23.63 -14.05
C THR A 338 24.11 -22.15 -14.40
N LYS A 339 25.33 -21.66 -14.14
CA LYS A 339 25.80 -20.36 -14.62
C LYS A 339 25.96 -20.49 -16.13
N ARG A 340 25.27 -19.63 -16.90
CA ARG A 340 25.56 -19.48 -18.34
C ARG A 340 26.82 -18.67 -18.51
#